data_AF-A0A7I0J8G4-F1
#
_entry.id   AF-A0A7I0J8G4-F1
#
_cell.length_a   1.000
_cell.length_b   1.000
_cell.length_c   1.000
_cell.angle_alpha   90.00
_cell.angle_beta   90.00
_cell.angle_gamma   90.00
#
_symmetry.space_group_name_H-M   'P 1'
#
loop_
_entity.id
_entity.type
_entity.pdbx_description
1 polymer ?
#
loop_
_entity_poly.entity_id
_entity_poly.type
_entity_poly.pdbx_seq_one_letter_code
_entity_poly.pdbx_strand_id
1 'polypeptide(L)'
;LLRRGAFRDLGIREPSQLAFVRLKPNGEVFEESILEYNRKPRTANDLSEEAWARLERLLFHYADPTTDYLSRALPFREGEADGDYDHLARVLEWSAGGASEDEAEG
;
A
#
# COMPACT_ATOMS: atom_id res chain seq x y z
N LEU A 1 13.92 -2.47 -8.69
CA LEU A 1 14.89 -1.39 -8.99
C LEU A 1 16.34 -1.88 -9.03
N LEU A 2 16.86 -2.51 -7.97
CA LEU A 2 18.26 -2.97 -7.89
C LEU A 2 18.72 -3.83 -9.09
N ARG A 3 17.93 -4.87 -9.43
CA ARG A 3 18.19 -5.75 -10.59
C ARG A 3 18.11 -5.06 -11.94
N ARG A 4 17.48 -3.88 -11.99
CA ARG A 4 17.26 -3.10 -13.21
C ARG A 4 18.32 -2.01 -13.40
N GLY A 5 19.35 -1.98 -12.54
CA GLY A 5 20.43 -1.00 -12.65
C GLY A 5 20.00 0.43 -12.37
N ALA A 6 18.94 0.62 -11.59
CA ALA A 6 18.43 1.96 -11.24
C ALA A 6 19.44 2.81 -10.45
N PHE A 7 20.42 2.17 -9.81
CA PHE A 7 21.47 2.82 -9.03
C PHE A 7 22.78 2.82 -9.83
N ARG A 8 23.11 3.97 -10.45
CA ARG A 8 24.22 4.12 -11.39
C ARG A 8 25.54 3.55 -10.87
N ASP A 9 25.92 3.92 -9.65
CA ASP A 9 27.22 3.54 -9.08
C ASP A 9 27.29 2.08 -8.64
N LEU A 10 26.13 1.45 -8.38
CA LEU A 10 26.04 0.05 -7.95
C LEU A 10 25.91 -0.92 -9.14
N GLY A 11 25.34 -0.45 -10.26
CA GLY A 11 25.03 -1.27 -11.42
C GLY A 11 23.91 -2.28 -11.16
N ILE A 12 23.85 -3.32 -11.98
CA ILE A 12 22.89 -4.42 -11.82
C ILE A 12 23.37 -5.33 -10.68
N ARG A 13 22.50 -5.56 -9.69
CA ARG A 13 22.77 -6.43 -8.54
C ARG A 13 21.56 -7.29 -8.20
N GLU A 14 21.82 -8.43 -7.58
CA GLU A 14 20.79 -9.34 -7.05
C GLU A 14 20.50 -8.99 -5.57
N PRO A 15 19.23 -8.73 -5.19
CA PRO A 15 18.87 -8.51 -3.79
C PRO A 15 18.97 -9.83 -3.01
N SER A 16 19.70 -9.79 -1.89
CA SER A 16 19.78 -10.93 -0.95
C SER A 16 18.66 -10.93 0.08
N GLN A 17 18.03 -9.78 0.33
CA GLN A 17 17.06 -9.58 1.41
C GLN A 17 16.02 -8.54 1.02
N LEU A 18 14.82 -8.67 1.60
CA LEU A 18 13.83 -7.60 1.71
C LEU A 18 13.35 -7.60 3.16
N ALA A 19 13.43 -6.45 3.82
CA ALA A 19 13.10 -6.33 5.23
C ALA A 19 12.44 -5.00 5.57
N PHE A 20 11.57 -5.03 6.57
CA PHE A 20 11.07 -3.86 7.25
C PHE A 20 11.98 -3.53 8.43
N VAL A 21 12.44 -2.27 8.51
CA VAL A 21 13.25 -1.81 9.64
C VAL A 21 12.31 -1.15 10.64
N ARG A 22 12.09 -1.81 11.78
CA ARG A 22 11.21 -1.33 12.84
C ARG A 22 12.00 -0.53 13.86
N LEU A 23 11.62 0.73 14.02
CA LEU A 23 12.12 1.63 15.07
C LEU A 23 11.14 1.62 16.24
N LYS A 24 11.63 1.31 17.45
CA LYS A 24 10.83 1.38 18.67
C LYS A 24 11.06 2.69 19.42
N PRO A 25 10.09 3.16 20.24
CA PRO A 25 10.22 4.39 21.03
C PRO A 25 11.38 4.38 22.03
N ASN A 26 11.85 3.20 22.44
CA ASN A 26 13.01 3.03 23.32
C ASN A 26 14.36 3.12 22.57
N GLY A 27 14.35 3.44 21.27
CA GLY A 27 15.55 3.56 20.45
C GLY A 27 16.07 2.24 19.86
N GLU A 28 15.42 1.11 20.13
CA GLU A 28 15.80 -0.17 19.52
C GLU A 28 15.41 -0.22 18.04
N VAL A 29 16.27 -0.85 17.23
CA VAL A 29 16.07 -1.06 15.80
C VAL A 29 16.08 -2.57 15.51
N PHE A 30 15.04 -3.05 14.83
CA PHE A 30 14.92 -4.46 14.43
C PHE A 30 14.75 -4.58 12.92
N GLU A 31 15.45 -5.55 12.33
CA GLU A 31 15.20 -5.99 10.96
C GLU A 31 14.16 -7.11 10.99
N GLU A 32 13.04 -6.92 10.30
CA GLU A 32 12.00 -7.92 10.09
C GLU A 32 12.00 -8.32 8.60
N SER A 33 12.58 -9.49 8.28
CA SER A 33 12.59 -10.01 6.92
C SER A 33 11.17 -10.37 6.45
N ILE A 34 10.87 -10.06 5.18
CA ILE A 34 9.60 -10.41 4.53
C ILE A 34 9.73 -11.61 3.58
N LEU A 35 10.86 -12.32 3.61
CA LEU A 35 11.11 -13.48 2.74
C LEU A 35 10.35 -14.74 3.17
N GLU A 36 9.57 -14.66 4.24
CA GLU A 36 8.63 -15.70 4.64
C GLU A 36 7.25 -15.08 4.83
N TYR A 37 6.26 -15.64 4.14
CA TYR A 37 4.85 -15.26 4.29
C TYR A 37 3.99 -16.51 4.38
N ASN A 38 3.11 -16.59 5.39
CA ASN A 38 2.27 -17.77 5.64
C ASN A 38 3.06 -19.10 5.66
N ARG A 39 4.25 -19.10 6.29
CA ARG A 39 5.17 -20.26 6.35
C ARG A 39 5.67 -20.75 4.99
N LYS A 40 5.60 -19.90 3.96
CA LYS A 40 6.14 -20.19 2.62
C LYS A 40 7.33 -19.27 2.37
N PRO A 41 8.53 -19.83 2.16
CA PRO A 41 9.68 -19.03 1.77
C PRO A 41 9.47 -18.46 0.37
N ARG A 42 9.87 -17.21 0.18
CA ARG A 42 9.88 -16.48 -1.08
C ARG A 42 11.22 -15.76 -1.17
N THR A 43 11.89 -15.83 -2.31
CA THR A 43 13.17 -15.12 -2.44
C THR A 43 12.94 -13.61 -2.63
N ALA A 44 13.95 -12.80 -2.28
CA ALA A 44 13.92 -11.37 -2.55
C ALA A 44 13.73 -11.08 -4.04
N ASN A 45 14.25 -11.95 -4.90
CA ASN A 45 14.08 -11.90 -6.34
C ASN A 45 12.62 -12.11 -6.75
N ASP A 46 11.98 -13.18 -6.28
CA ASP A 46 10.61 -13.50 -6.65
C ASP A 46 9.66 -12.36 -6.26
N LEU A 47 9.82 -11.83 -5.05
CA LEU A 47 9.02 -10.72 -4.55
C LEU A 47 9.27 -9.43 -5.35
N SER A 48 10.53 -9.15 -5.69
CA SER A 48 10.90 -7.96 -6.47
C SER A 48 10.35 -8.00 -7.90
N GLU A 49 10.40 -9.17 -8.55
CA GLU A 49 9.86 -9.34 -9.90
C GLU A 49 8.33 -9.32 -9.91
N GLU A 50 7.69 -9.95 -8.93
CA GLU A 50 6.23 -9.88 -8.78
C GLU A 50 5.75 -8.44 -8.56
N ALA A 51 6.40 -7.70 -7.66
CA ALA A 51 6.07 -6.30 -7.40
C ALA A 51 6.24 -5.43 -8.65
N TRP A 52 7.30 -5.66 -9.44
CA TRP A 52 7.51 -4.94 -10.68
C TRP A 52 6.43 -5.23 -11.72
N ALA A 53 6.09 -6.50 -11.94
CA ALA A 53 5.04 -6.89 -12.88
C ALA A 53 3.68 -6.30 -12.50
N ARG A 54 3.36 -6.22 -11.19
CA ARG A 54 2.15 -5.56 -10.70
C ARG A 54 2.19 -4.05 -10.96
N LEU A 55 3.33 -3.40 -10.72
CA LEU A 55 3.50 -1.98 -11.02
C LEU A 55 3.30 -1.69 -12.52
N GLU A 56 3.91 -2.46 -13.41
CA GLU A 56 3.73 -2.28 -14.86
C GLU A 56 2.25 -2.37 -15.26
N ARG A 57 1.52 -3.38 -14.75
CA ARG A 57 0.07 -3.49 -15.00
C ARG A 57 -0.70 -2.27 -14.50
N LEU A 58 -0.32 -1.73 -13.34
CA LEU A 58 -0.95 -0.54 -12.77
C LEU A 58 -0.69 0.70 -13.65
N LEU A 59 0.54 0.85 -14.14
CA LEU A 59 0.90 1.92 -15.06
C LEU A 59 0.12 1.81 -16.38
N PHE A 60 0.00 0.61 -16.95
CA PHE A 60 -0.81 0.40 -18.16
C PHE A 60 -2.29 0.68 -17.92
N HIS A 61 -2.82 0.31 -16.76
CA HIS A 61 -4.21 0.58 -16.40
C HIS A 61 -4.51 2.08 -16.35
N TYR A 62 -3.68 2.85 -15.63
CA TYR A 62 -3.85 4.30 -15.52
C TYR A 62 -3.32 5.12 -16.70
N ALA A 63 -2.71 4.47 -17.70
CA ALA A 63 -2.37 5.12 -18.97
C ALA A 63 -3.61 5.35 -19.84
N ASP A 64 -4.71 4.63 -19.58
CA ASP A 64 -6.00 4.90 -20.20
C ASP A 64 -6.63 6.14 -19.55
N PRO A 65 -6.86 7.24 -20.31
CA PRO A 65 -7.42 8.47 -19.76
C PRO A 65 -8.86 8.33 -19.27
N THR A 66 -9.55 7.22 -19.57
CA THR A 66 -10.88 6.91 -19.05
C THR A 66 -10.85 6.19 -17.70
N THR A 67 -9.65 5.82 -17.21
CA THR A 67 -9.48 5.21 -15.90
C THR A 67 -9.32 6.27 -14.82
N ASP A 68 -10.33 6.41 -13.99
CA ASP A 68 -10.30 7.31 -12.83
C ASP A 68 -9.40 6.77 -11.72
N TYR A 69 -8.75 7.68 -10.99
CA TYR A 69 -7.99 7.34 -9.78
C TYR A 69 -8.93 7.19 -8.59
N LEU A 70 -9.07 5.94 -8.11
CA LEU A 70 -9.84 5.68 -6.89
C LEU A 70 -9.12 6.24 -5.67
N SER A 71 -9.83 7.01 -4.84
CA SER A 71 -9.30 7.51 -3.58
C SER A 71 -8.93 6.38 -2.60
N ARG A 72 -9.58 5.21 -2.71
CA ARG A 72 -9.22 3.97 -2.01
C ARG A 72 -9.34 2.77 -2.94
N ALA A 73 -8.21 2.29 -3.47
CA ALA A 73 -8.20 1.05 -4.24
C ALA A 73 -8.36 -0.21 -3.37
N LEU A 74 -7.93 -0.16 -2.10
CA LEU A 74 -8.06 -1.23 -1.10
C LEU A 74 -8.31 -0.59 0.28
N PRO A 75 -9.50 -0.72 0.87
CA PRO A 75 -9.73 -0.29 2.26
C PRO A 75 -8.94 -1.19 3.21
N PHE A 76 -8.15 -0.59 4.11
CA PHE A 76 -7.32 -1.34 5.06
C PHE A 76 -8.15 -1.93 6.22
N ARG A 77 -9.20 -1.21 6.66
CA ARG A 77 -10.22 -1.67 7.62
C ARG A 77 -11.57 -1.00 7.36
N GLU A 78 -12.66 -1.69 7.70
CA GLU A 78 -14.01 -1.14 7.70
C GLU A 78 -14.12 -0.05 8.79
N GLY A 79 -14.40 1.21 8.40
CA GLY A 79 -14.58 2.34 9.32
C GLY A 79 -13.41 3.33 9.47
N GLU A 80 -12.26 3.12 8.81
CA GLU A 80 -11.18 4.13 8.75
C GLU A 80 -11.56 5.22 7.72
N ALA A 81 -11.97 6.40 8.20
CA ALA A 81 -12.33 7.57 7.38
C ALA A 81 -11.36 8.76 7.53
N ASP A 82 -10.18 8.52 8.09
CA ASP A 82 -9.16 9.54 8.43
C ASP A 82 -7.83 9.30 7.68
N GLY A 83 -7.91 8.90 6.41
CA GLY A 83 -6.75 8.86 5.53
C GLY A 83 -6.36 10.26 5.07
N ASP A 84 -5.06 10.52 4.90
CA ASP A 84 -4.51 11.83 4.49
C ASP A 84 -5.16 12.39 3.20
N TYR A 85 -5.75 11.55 2.36
CA TYR A 85 -6.40 11.94 1.10
C TYR A 85 -7.93 11.81 1.12
N ASP A 86 -8.53 11.41 2.24
CA ASP A 86 -9.97 11.20 2.36
C ASP A 86 -10.77 12.50 2.22
N HIS A 87 -10.16 13.62 2.60
CA HIS A 87 -10.70 14.96 2.39
C HIS A 87 -10.88 15.29 0.90
N LEU A 88 -10.04 14.75 0.01
CA LEU A 88 -10.20 14.92 -1.44
C LEU A 88 -11.34 14.07 -2.01
N ALA A 89 -11.73 13.02 -1.29
CA ALA A 89 -12.75 12.06 -1.71
C ALA A 89 -14.17 12.42 -1.24
N ARG A 90 -14.35 13.55 -0.55
CA ARG A 90 -15.63 13.99 0.07
C ARG A 90 -16.30 12.91 0.94
N VAL A 91 -15.54 11.95 1.47
CA VAL A 91 -16.09 10.79 2.19
C VAL A 91 -16.91 11.21 3.41
N LEU A 92 -16.48 12.28 4.10
CA LEU A 92 -17.20 12.86 5.24
C LEU A 92 -18.57 13.44 4.87
N GLU A 93 -18.76 13.91 3.63
CA GLU A 93 -20.04 14.47 3.17
C GLU A 93 -21.11 13.38 3.00
N TRP A 94 -20.72 12.12 2.81
CA TRP A 94 -21.64 10.98 2.66
C TRP A 94 -21.82 10.17 3.94
N SER A 95 -20.88 10.21 4.88
CA SER A 95 -21.02 9.52 6.18
C SER A 95 -21.99 10.21 7.15
N ALA A 96 -22.44 11.43 6.86
CA ALA A 96 -23.38 12.18 7.71
C ALA A 96 -24.87 11.94 7.37
N GLY A 97 -25.20 11.13 6.36
CA GLY A 97 -26.59 10.91 5.89
C GLY A 97 -27.37 9.78 6.59
N GLY A 98 -26.87 9.22 7.68
CA GLY A 98 -27.42 8.02 8.33
C GLY A 98 -27.98 8.19 9.75
N ALA A 99 -28.19 9.42 10.20
CA ALA A 99 -28.91 9.69 11.45
C ALA A 99 -29.98 10.76 11.18
N SER A 100 -31.07 10.37 10.53
CA SER A 100 -32.33 11.06 10.71
C SER A 100 -32.79 10.74 12.14
N GLU A 101 -32.54 11.70 13.04
CA GLU A 101 -33.42 11.93 14.18
C GLU A 101 -34.85 12.11 13.63
N ASP A 102 -35.73 11.15 13.90
CA ASP A 102 -37.18 11.34 13.91
C ASP A 102 -37.72 10.72 15.22
N GLU A 103 -37.78 11.61 16.22
CA GLU A 103 -38.85 11.86 17.18
C GLU A 103 -39.80 10.74 17.70
N ALA A 104 -39.80 10.63 19.03
CA ALA A 104 -40.95 10.76 19.94
C ALA A 104 -42.17 9.79 19.93
N GLU A 105 -42.42 9.30 21.14
CA GLU A 105 -43.70 8.88 21.77
C GLU A 105 -44.40 7.56 21.35
N GLY A 106 -44.62 6.75 22.40
CA GLY A 106 -45.41 5.52 22.44
C GLY A 106 -45.14 4.75 23.72
#